data_AF-A0A0B1TLV3-F1
#
_entry.id   AF-A0A0B1TLV3-F1
#
_cell.length_a   1.000
_cell.length_b   1.000
_cell.length_c   1.000
_cell.angle_alpha   90.00
_cell.angle_beta   90.00
_cell.angle_gamma   90.00
#
_symmetry.space_group_name_H-M   'P 1'
#
loop_
_entity.id
_entity.type
_entity.pdbx_description
1 polymer ?
#
loop_
_entity_poly.entity_id
_entity_poly.type
_entity_poly.pdbx_seq_one_letter_code
_entity_poly.pdbx_strand_id
1 'polypeptide(L)'
;MCPTKLSCNKLYIECFGLPTDDDVVAMNASKHKWKELKSRYSGKNCVGQPLTKLLPVSKECPVDAVKIVEQMLVYKPTNRLYGPQLLCDPFFKDLFEKNTRRPSGKPISCLSSEDVEEVLSWDVSGTDSMR
;
A
#
# COMPACT_ATOMS: atom_id res chain seq x y z
N MET A 1 26.86 3.73 20.49
CA MET A 1 26.06 2.67 19.84
C MET A 1 25.55 3.23 18.51
N CYS A 2 26.12 2.81 17.38
CA CYS A 2 25.62 3.24 16.07
C CYS A 2 24.38 2.41 15.71
N PRO A 3 23.27 3.02 15.24
CA PRO A 3 22.14 2.25 14.73
C PRO A 3 22.62 1.46 13.53
N THR A 4 22.52 0.14 13.62
CA THR A 4 22.83 -0.77 12.51
C THR A 4 21.94 -0.38 11.34
N LYS A 5 22.53 -0.07 10.18
CA LYS A 5 21.83 0.10 8.90
C LYS A 5 20.87 -1.09 8.73
N LEU A 6 19.58 -0.90 9.00
CA LEU A 6 18.57 -1.85 8.57
C LEU A 6 18.57 -1.78 7.04
N SER A 7 19.13 -2.81 6.40
CA SER A 7 18.93 -3.00 4.96
C SER A 7 17.42 -3.06 4.72
N CYS A 8 16.87 -2.21 3.85
CA CYS A 8 15.42 -2.03 3.66
C CYS A 8 14.63 -3.35 3.51
N ASN A 9 15.26 -4.41 3.00
CA ASN A 9 14.65 -5.74 2.88
C ASN A 9 14.30 -6.39 4.22
N LYS A 10 15.04 -6.12 5.30
CA LYS A 10 14.82 -6.75 6.61
C LYS A 10 13.48 -6.34 7.20
N LEU A 11 13.21 -5.03 7.22
CA LEU A 11 11.94 -4.50 7.72
C LEU A 11 10.76 -5.04 6.91
N TYR A 12 10.89 -5.05 5.58
CA TYR A 12 9.82 -5.55 4.72
C TYR A 12 9.53 -7.04 4.95
N ILE A 13 10.57 -7.86 5.17
CA ILE A 13 10.40 -9.29 5.47
C ILE A 13 9.80 -9.51 6.87
N GLU A 14 10.14 -8.67 7.85
CA GLU A 14 9.55 -8.73 9.19
C GLU A 14 8.05 -8.38 9.16
N CYS A 15 7.64 -7.43 8.32
CA CYS A 15 6.24 -7.04 8.16
C CYS A 15 5.45 -8.02 7.26
N PHE A 16 5.95 -8.32 6.06
CA PHE A 16 5.19 -8.99 5.01
C PHE A 16 5.62 -10.44 4.75
N GLY A 17 6.63 -10.93 5.46
CA GLY A 17 7.20 -12.25 5.29
C GLY A 17 8.18 -12.34 4.13
N LEU A 18 8.75 -13.52 3.90
CA LEU A 18 9.66 -13.73 2.77
C LEU A 18 8.87 -13.77 1.44
N PRO A 19 9.32 -13.12 0.35
CA PRO A 19 8.62 -13.21 -0.92
C PRO A 19 8.64 -14.64 -1.46
N THR A 20 7.62 -15.03 -2.20
CA THR A 20 7.59 -16.31 -2.93
C THR A 20 8.43 -16.24 -4.21
N ASP A 21 8.70 -17.40 -4.84
CA ASP A 21 9.37 -17.42 -6.15
C ASP A 21 8.55 -16.66 -7.21
N ASP A 22 7.22 -16.73 -7.14
CA ASP A 22 6.30 -16.02 -8.02
C ASP A 22 6.34 -14.49 -7.79
N ASP A 23 6.42 -14.05 -6.53
CA ASP A 23 6.62 -12.63 -6.20
C ASP A 23 7.93 -12.10 -6.79
N VAL A 24 9.00 -12.87 -6.71
CA VAL A 24 10.34 -12.50 -7.23
C VAL A 24 10.31 -12.37 -8.75
N VAL A 25 9.61 -13.27 -9.43
CA VAL A 25 9.39 -13.19 -10.88
C VAL A 25 8.58 -11.94 -11.22
N ALA A 26 7.47 -11.70 -10.53
CA ALA A 26 6.62 -10.53 -10.75
C ALA A 26 7.34 -9.20 -10.47
N MET A 27 8.27 -9.18 -9.50
CA MET A 27 9.11 -8.02 -9.21
C MET A 27 10.28 -7.82 -10.19
N ASN A 28 10.48 -8.74 -11.14
CA ASN A 28 11.64 -8.78 -12.02
C ASN A 28 12.98 -8.76 -11.25
N ALA A 29 13.05 -9.49 -10.14
CA ALA A 29 14.22 -9.51 -9.28
C ALA A 29 15.30 -10.47 -9.78
N SER A 30 16.57 -10.07 -9.61
CA SER A 30 17.73 -10.89 -10.00
C SER A 30 17.75 -12.25 -9.27
N LYS A 31 17.95 -13.34 -10.04
CA LYS A 31 18.10 -14.70 -9.51
C LYS A 31 19.24 -14.81 -8.48
N HIS A 32 20.35 -14.10 -8.70
CA HIS A 32 21.48 -14.08 -7.77
C HIS A 32 21.07 -13.47 -6.43
N LYS A 33 20.46 -12.27 -6.47
CA LYS A 33 20.00 -11.55 -5.28
C LYS A 33 18.94 -12.35 -4.52
N TRP A 34 18.05 -13.04 -5.24
CA TRP A 34 17.05 -13.90 -4.62
C TRP A 34 17.66 -15.12 -3.91
N LYS A 35 18.62 -15.81 -4.56
CA LYS A 35 19.33 -16.93 -3.94
C LYS A 35 20.09 -16.49 -2.68
N GLU A 36 20.75 -15.34 -2.74
CA GLU A 36 21.42 -14.73 -1.59
C GLU A 36 20.44 -14.45 -0.45
N LEU A 37 19.28 -13.87 -0.75
CA LEU A 37 18.25 -13.57 0.24
C LEU A 37 17.70 -14.86 0.89
N LYS A 38 17.36 -15.88 0.09
CA LYS A 38 16.91 -17.19 0.60
C LYS A 38 17.94 -17.81 1.55
N SER A 39 19.23 -17.74 1.20
CA SER A 39 20.30 -18.24 2.06
C SER A 39 20.35 -17.54 3.42
N ARG A 40 20.23 -16.20 3.44
CA ARG A 40 20.26 -15.39 4.68
C ARG A 40 19.10 -15.68 5.63
N TYR A 41 17.95 -16.12 5.11
CA TYR A 41 16.74 -16.41 5.88
C TYR A 41 16.43 -17.91 5.98
N SER A 42 17.31 -18.78 5.48
CA SER A 42 17.16 -20.23 5.58
C SER A 42 17.05 -20.66 7.05
N GLY A 43 16.05 -21.49 7.36
CA GLY A 43 15.77 -21.98 8.71
C GLY A 43 15.20 -20.93 9.68
N LYS A 44 14.90 -19.70 9.23
CA LYS A 44 14.22 -18.69 10.04
C LYS A 44 12.72 -18.71 9.78
N ASN A 45 11.93 -18.50 10.83
CA ASN A 45 10.51 -18.25 10.68
C ASN A 45 10.32 -16.82 10.14
N CYS A 46 10.01 -16.69 8.85
CA CYS A 46 9.80 -15.42 8.16
C CYS A 46 8.34 -15.25 7.74
N VAL A 47 7.43 -15.53 8.66
CA VAL A 47 6.00 -15.24 8.49
C VAL A 47 5.78 -13.77 8.82
N GLY A 48 5.21 -13.03 7.87
CA GLY A 48 4.84 -11.63 8.05
C GLY A 48 3.82 -11.47 9.18
N GLN A 49 3.82 -10.30 9.79
CA GLN A 49 2.81 -9.91 10.79
C GLN A 49 1.94 -8.79 10.25
N PRO A 50 0.62 -8.81 10.51
CA PRO A 50 -0.24 -7.69 10.16
C PRO A 50 0.34 -6.38 10.70
N LEU A 51 0.33 -5.32 9.88
CA LEU A 51 0.85 -4.01 10.26
C LEU A 51 0.10 -3.44 11.47
N THR A 52 -1.14 -3.87 11.71
CA THR A 52 -1.90 -3.53 12.93
C THR A 52 -1.23 -3.96 14.23
N LYS A 53 -0.30 -4.94 14.19
CA LYS A 53 0.51 -5.33 15.35
C LYS A 53 1.78 -4.49 15.52
N LEU A 54 2.24 -3.85 14.44
CA LEU A 54 3.48 -3.07 14.40
C LEU A 54 3.21 -1.57 14.56
N LEU A 55 2.05 -1.11 14.08
CA LEU A 55 1.61 0.28 14.16
C LEU A 55 0.71 0.48 15.39
N PRO A 56 0.83 1.63 16.07
CA PRO A 56 -0.03 1.96 17.20
C PRO A 56 -1.42 2.33 16.71
N VAL A 57 -2.31 1.33 16.58
CA VAL A 57 -3.70 1.57 16.18
C VAL A 57 -4.36 2.51 17.19
N SER A 58 -4.86 3.63 16.70
CA SER A 58 -5.49 4.67 17.49
C SER A 58 -6.57 5.38 16.68
N LYS A 59 -7.19 6.42 17.23
CA LYS A 59 -8.10 7.27 16.45
C LYS A 59 -7.37 7.97 15.29
N GLU A 60 -6.11 8.31 15.49
CA GLU A 60 -5.22 8.94 14.51
C GLU A 60 -4.60 7.92 13.54
N CYS A 61 -4.55 6.64 13.94
CA CYS A 61 -4.11 5.52 13.09
C CYS A 61 -5.21 4.44 13.06
N PRO A 62 -6.34 4.71 12.37
CA PRO A 62 -7.46 3.77 12.32
C PRO A 62 -7.08 2.51 11.53
N VAL A 63 -7.72 1.40 11.88
CA VAL A 63 -7.47 0.08 11.26
C VAL A 63 -7.64 0.12 9.75
N ASP A 64 -8.61 0.87 9.25
CA ASP A 64 -8.88 0.95 7.80
C ASP A 64 -7.77 1.68 7.04
N ALA A 65 -7.12 2.68 7.65
CA ALA A 65 -5.91 3.28 7.08
C ALA A 65 -4.76 2.27 6.99
N VAL A 66 -4.60 1.44 8.03
CA VAL A 66 -3.55 0.40 8.06
C VAL A 66 -3.79 -0.63 6.96
N LYS A 67 -5.05 -1.06 6.75
CA LYS A 67 -5.41 -2.00 5.67
C LYS A 67 -5.06 -1.45 4.29
N ILE A 68 -5.34 -0.17 4.02
CA ILE A 68 -4.96 0.47 2.75
C ILE A 68 -3.45 0.38 2.53
N VAL A 69 -2.66 0.68 3.57
CA VAL A 69 -1.20 0.58 3.49
C VAL A 69 -0.76 -0.87 3.21
N GLU A 70 -1.39 -1.88 3.83
CA GLU A 70 -1.11 -3.30 3.54
C GLU A 70 -1.42 -3.67 2.09
N GLN A 71 -2.51 -3.15 1.52
CA GLN A 71 -2.90 -3.38 0.13
C GLN A 71 -2.00 -2.64 -0.87
N MET A 72 -1.41 -1.50 -0.48
CA MET A 72 -0.42 -0.79 -1.29
C MET A 72 0.96 -1.46 -1.24
N LEU A 73 1.36 -1.99 -0.08
CA LEU A 73 2.69 -2.54 0.18
C LEU A 73 2.72 -4.06 -0.03
N VAL A 74 2.41 -4.51 -1.25
CA VAL A 74 2.56 -5.91 -1.66
C VAL A 74 3.75 -6.11 -2.62
N TYR A 75 4.31 -7.32 -2.60
CA TYR A 75 5.47 -7.67 -3.42
C TYR A 75 5.18 -7.51 -4.92
N LYS A 76 4.12 -8.16 -5.42
CA LYS A 76 3.72 -8.09 -6.82
C LYS A 76 3.24 -6.68 -7.18
N PRO A 77 3.90 -5.97 -8.09
CA PRO A 77 3.49 -4.60 -8.45
C PRO A 77 2.06 -4.50 -8.99
N THR A 78 1.62 -5.52 -9.73
CA THR A 78 0.27 -5.60 -10.33
C THR A 78 -0.85 -5.77 -9.31
N ASN A 79 -0.53 -6.18 -8.08
CA ASN A 79 -1.52 -6.42 -7.03
C ASN A 79 -1.64 -5.24 -6.07
N ARG A 80 -0.83 -4.18 -6.24
CA ARG A 80 -0.88 -3.02 -5.36
C ARG A 80 -2.20 -2.28 -5.56
N LEU A 81 -2.79 -1.78 -4.48
CA LEU A 81 -3.85 -0.80 -4.58
C LEU A 81 -3.28 0.53 -5.10
N TYR A 82 -3.82 1.08 -6.19
CA TYR A 82 -3.37 2.35 -6.79
C TYR A 82 -4.50 3.09 -7.50
N GLY A 83 -4.21 4.34 -7.86
CA GLY A 83 -5.03 5.12 -8.79
C GLY A 83 -6.49 5.26 -8.37
N PRO A 84 -7.45 5.14 -9.31
CA PRO A 84 -8.87 5.27 -9.05
C PRO A 84 -9.38 4.37 -7.90
N GLN A 85 -8.92 3.12 -7.85
CA GLN A 85 -9.32 2.17 -6.80
C GLN A 85 -8.91 2.63 -5.40
N LEU A 86 -7.73 3.25 -5.26
CA LEU A 86 -7.26 3.83 -4.00
C LEU A 86 -8.07 5.08 -3.63
N LEU A 87 -8.29 5.97 -4.60
CA LEU A 87 -8.97 7.26 -4.38
C LEU A 87 -10.45 7.09 -4.05
N CYS A 88 -11.08 6.03 -4.56
CA CYS A 88 -12.47 5.69 -4.31
C CYS A 88 -12.64 4.77 -3.07
N ASP A 89 -11.57 4.47 -2.32
CA ASP A 89 -11.68 3.67 -1.11
C ASP A 89 -12.60 4.38 -0.08
N PRO A 90 -13.52 3.66 0.60
CA PRO A 90 -14.42 4.23 1.59
C PRO A 90 -13.72 5.04 2.69
N PHE A 91 -12.45 4.74 3.00
CA PHE A 91 -11.66 5.49 3.96
C PHE A 91 -11.54 6.99 3.64
N PHE A 92 -11.53 7.36 2.36
CA PHE A 92 -11.40 8.74 1.91
C PHE A 92 -12.73 9.46 1.72
N LYS A 93 -13.87 8.78 1.92
CA LYS A 93 -15.21 9.31 1.62
C LYS A 93 -15.47 10.67 2.28
N ASP A 94 -15.08 10.82 3.54
CA ASP A 94 -15.29 12.05 4.31
C ASP A 94 -14.62 13.26 3.65
N LEU A 95 -13.53 13.08 2.89
CA LEU A 95 -12.84 14.19 2.21
C LEU A 95 -13.71 14.89 1.16
N PHE A 96 -14.71 14.18 0.62
CA PHE A 96 -15.59 14.65 -0.44
C PHE A 96 -16.95 15.13 0.09
N GLU A 97 -17.20 15.00 1.39
CA GLU A 97 -18.45 15.46 2.00
C GLU A 97 -18.44 16.98 2.20
N LYS A 98 -19.53 17.65 1.78
CA LYS A 98 -19.69 19.12 1.83
C LYS A 98 -19.51 19.73 3.23
N ASN A 99 -19.78 18.94 4.27
CA ASN A 99 -19.71 19.39 5.67
C ASN A 99 -18.36 19.11 6.34
N THR A 100 -17.46 18.39 5.67
CA THR A 100 -16.15 18.07 6.24
C THR A 100 -15.30 19.32 6.37
N ARG A 101 -14.61 19.42 7.52
CA ARG A 101 -13.82 20.57 7.91
C ARG A 101 -12.41 20.10 8.26
N ARG A 102 -11.43 20.92 7.90
CA ARG A 102 -10.05 20.77 8.37
C ARG A 102 -10.00 20.93 9.89
N PRO A 103 -8.93 20.47 10.56
CA PRO A 103 -8.74 20.74 11.99
C PRO A 103 -8.80 22.23 12.36
N SER A 104 -8.51 23.13 11.41
CA SER A 104 -8.66 24.59 11.57
C SER A 104 -10.10 25.12 11.49
N GLY A 105 -11.09 24.26 11.26
CA GLY A 105 -12.48 24.64 11.05
C GLY A 105 -12.80 25.16 9.63
N LYS A 106 -11.82 25.27 8.73
CA LYS A 106 -12.06 25.66 7.34
C LYS A 106 -12.65 24.50 6.53
N PRO A 107 -13.57 24.75 5.58
CA PRO A 107 -14.06 23.70 4.68
C PRO A 107 -12.92 23.12 3.83
N ILE A 108 -13.08 21.86 3.42
CA ILE A 108 -12.30 21.28 2.32
C ILE A 108 -13.02 21.72 1.03
N SER A 109 -12.45 22.68 0.30
CA SER A 109 -13.09 23.29 -0.88
C SER A 109 -12.45 22.90 -2.21
N CYS A 110 -11.40 22.08 -2.17
CA CYS A 110 -10.61 21.67 -3.33
C CYS A 110 -10.91 20.24 -3.79
N LEU A 111 -11.84 19.56 -3.10
CA LEU A 111 -12.29 18.21 -3.41
C LEU A 111 -13.80 18.16 -3.25
N SER A 112 -14.48 17.50 -4.16
CA SER A 112 -15.93 17.27 -4.12
C SER A 112 -16.30 15.92 -4.73
N SER A 113 -17.57 15.51 -4.59
CA SER A 113 -18.03 14.24 -5.14
C SER A 113 -17.89 14.18 -6.66
N GLU A 114 -17.94 15.32 -7.34
CA GLU A 114 -17.73 15.42 -8.79
C GLU A 114 -16.32 14.95 -9.21
N ASP A 115 -15.29 15.18 -8.38
CA ASP A 115 -13.92 14.71 -8.66
C ASP A 115 -13.84 13.16 -8.62
N VAL A 116 -14.62 12.53 -7.73
CA VAL A 116 -14.70 11.06 -7.64
C VAL A 116 -15.37 10.49 -8.88
N GLU A 117 -16.46 11.11 -9.32
CA GLU A 117 -17.18 10.70 -10.54
C GLU A 117 -16.31 10.89 -11.80
N GLU A 118 -15.53 11.97 -11.88
CA GLU A 118 -14.59 12.19 -12.98
C GLU A 118 -13.59 11.04 -13.09
N VAL A 119 -12.96 10.67 -11.96
CA VAL A 119 -11.99 9.57 -11.88
C VAL A 119 -12.61 8.23 -12.29
N LEU A 120 -13.85 7.95 -11.84
CA LEU A 120 -14.56 6.73 -12.21
C LEU A 120 -14.97 6.71 -13.69
N SER A 121 -15.33 7.85 -14.26
CA SER A 121 -15.79 7.98 -15.65
C SER A 121 -14.65 7.87 -16.66
N TRP A 122 -13.45 8.34 -16.32
CA TRP A 122 -12.28 8.28 -17.20
C TRP A 122 -11.89 6.85 -17.54
N ASP A 123 -12.02 5.93 -16.59
CA ASP A 123 -11.73 4.50 -16.77
C ASP A 123 -12.71 3.79 -17.72
N VAL A 124 -13.91 4.33 -17.94
CA VAL A 124 -14.91 3.76 -18.87
C VAL A 124 -14.63 4.16 -20.32
N SER A 125 -13.94 5.28 -20.53
CA SER A 125 -13.65 5.80 -21.88
C SER A 125 -12.38 5.21 -22.53
N GLY A 126 -11.60 4.43 -21.77
CA GLY A 126 -10.30 3.89 -22.17
C GLY A 126 -10.28 2.49 -22.78
N THR A 127 -11.42 1.86 -23.04
CA THR A 127 -11.48 0.56 -23.73
C THR A 127 -11.58 0.72 -25.26
N ASP A 128 -10.76 1.57 -25.89
CA ASP A 128 -10.52 1.48 -27.34
C ASP A 128 -9.20 2.13 -27.76
N SER A 129 -8.09 1.41 -27.61
CA SER A 129 -6.94 1.40 -28.54
C SER A 129 -5.69 0.89 -27.85
N MET A 130 -5.52 -0.43 -27.84
CA MET A 130 -4.20 -1.03 -28.04
C MET A 130 -4.36 -2.18 -29.05
N ARG A 131 -4.28 -1.81 -30.33
CA ARG A 131 -3.76 -2.67 -31.40
C ARG A 131 -2.31 -2.28 -31.65
#